data_AF-A0AAW0SRZ2-F1
#
_entry.id   AF-A0AAW0SRZ2-F1
#
_cell.length_a   1.000
_cell.length_b   1.000
_cell.length_c   1.000
_cell.angle_alpha   90.00
_cell.angle_beta   90.00
_cell.angle_gamma   90.00
#
_symmetry.space_group_name_H-M   'P 1'
#
loop_
_entity.id
_entity.type
_entity.pdbx_description
1 polymer ?
#
loop_
_entity_poly.entity_id
_entity_poly.type
_entity_poly.pdbx_seq_one_letter_code
_entity_poly.pdbx_strand_id
1 'polypeptide(L)'
;MGVCCYTFLKYISVVWNLLFMVMGGAWLGLVLWVYFSVTDIAVLTSDVQGYKSVLYFLMVVGAIVFILGFLGCCGACQESQCMLGTFFALVLVLFTGQIAIGSLGTR
;
A
#
# COMPACT_ATOMS: atom_id res chain seq x y z
N MET A 1 17.91 -28.44 -13.00
CA MET A 1 16.93 -28.87 -11.97
C MET A 1 16.11 -27.71 -11.35
N GLY A 2 16.13 -26.48 -11.87
CA GLY A 2 15.51 -25.32 -11.18
C GLY A 2 14.12 -24.85 -11.67
N VAL A 3 13.63 -25.37 -12.80
CA VAL A 3 12.43 -24.83 -13.48
C VAL A 3 11.12 -25.00 -12.68
N CYS A 4 11.00 -26.07 -11.88
CA CYS A 4 9.82 -26.30 -11.04
C CYS A 4 9.75 -25.34 -9.83
N CYS A 5 10.89 -25.09 -9.18
CA CYS A 5 10.96 -24.25 -7.98
C CYS A 5 10.69 -22.77 -8.30
N TYR A 6 11.26 -22.27 -9.41
CA TYR A 6 11.06 -20.89 -9.84
C TYR A 6 9.59 -20.59 -10.19
N THR A 7 8.91 -21.53 -10.85
CA THR A 7 7.49 -21.38 -11.21
C THR A 7 6.60 -21.33 -9.97
N PHE A 8 6.89 -22.16 -8.96
CA PHE A 8 6.13 -22.20 -7.71
C PHE A 8 6.29 -20.91 -6.90
N LEU A 9 7.52 -20.40 -6.78
CA LEU A 9 7.81 -19.12 -6.12
C LEU A 9 7.16 -17.93 -6.84
N LYS A 10 7.15 -17.95 -8.17
CA LYS A 10 6.47 -16.94 -9.01
C LYS A 10 4.96 -16.96 -8.79
N TYR A 11 4.36 -18.13 -8.66
CA TYR A 11 2.92 -18.24 -8.42
C TYR A 11 2.53 -17.72 -7.03
N ILE A 12 3.29 -18.06 -5.99
CA ILE A 12 3.05 -17.57 -4.62
C ILE A 12 3.17 -16.04 -4.56
N SER A 13 4.19 -15.45 -5.20
CA SER A 13 4.38 -13.99 -5.18
C SER A 13 3.26 -13.24 -5.91
N VAL A 14 2.74 -13.80 -7.01
CA VAL A 14 1.57 -13.25 -7.72
C VAL A 14 0.34 -13.28 -6.84
N VAL A 15 0.01 -14.43 -6.24
CA VAL A 15 -1.19 -14.58 -5.40
C VAL A 15 -1.13 -13.63 -4.20
N TRP A 16 0.02 -13.52 -3.54
CA TRP A 16 0.18 -12.67 -2.38
C TRP A 16 0.09 -11.18 -2.71
N ASN A 17 0.71 -10.74 -3.81
CA ASN A 17 0.62 -9.35 -4.26
C ASN A 17 -0.80 -8.99 -4.74
N LEU A 18 -1.52 -9.94 -5.34
CA LEU A 18 -2.91 -9.76 -5.72
C LEU A 18 -3.81 -9.56 -4.49
N LEU A 19 -3.59 -10.35 -3.43
CA LEU A 19 -4.32 -10.19 -2.16
C LEU A 19 -4.08 -8.81 -1.55
N PHE A 20 -2.83 -8.33 -1.52
CA PHE A 20 -2.53 -6.98 -1.04
C PHE A 20 -3.16 -5.89 -1.91
N MET A 21 -3.22 -6.09 -3.23
CA MET A 21 -3.89 -5.14 -4.13
C MET A 21 -5.39 -5.04 -3.83
N VAL A 22 -6.07 -6.17 -3.63
CA VAL A 22 -7.51 -6.19 -3.28
C VAL A 22 -7.74 -5.55 -1.91
N MET A 23 -6.92 -5.90 -0.91
CA MET A 23 -7.02 -5.35 0.44
C MET A 23 -6.74 -3.83 0.47
N GLY A 24 -5.70 -3.38 -0.25
CA GLY A 24 -5.38 -1.95 -0.38
C GLY A 24 -6.47 -1.17 -1.11
N GLY A 25 -7.04 -1.75 -2.17
CA GLY A 25 -8.18 -1.16 -2.89
C GLY A 25 -9.43 -1.06 -2.02
N ALA A 26 -9.75 -2.11 -1.26
CA ALA A 26 -10.86 -2.09 -0.30
C ALA A 26 -10.66 -1.03 0.79
N TRP A 27 -9.43 -0.93 1.33
CA TRP A 27 -9.07 0.10 2.30
C TRP A 27 -9.24 1.52 1.75
N LEU A 28 -8.70 1.79 0.55
CA LEU A 28 -8.87 3.08 -0.12
C LEU A 28 -10.34 3.42 -0.37
N GLY A 29 -11.13 2.44 -0.80
CA GLY A 29 -12.57 2.60 -1.02
C GLY A 29 -13.29 3.01 0.27
N LEU A 30 -13.00 2.34 1.39
CA LEU A 30 -13.57 2.67 2.69
C LEU A 30 -13.14 4.07 3.17
N VAL A 31 -11.86 4.43 3.02
CA VAL A 31 -11.35 5.74 3.42
C VAL A 31 -11.96 6.86 2.57
N LEU A 32 -12.10 6.66 1.27
CA LEU A 32 -12.77 7.61 0.36
C LEU A 32 -14.25 7.75 0.71
N TRP A 33 -14.94 6.66 0.99
CA TRP A 33 -16.34 6.68 1.42
C TRP A 33 -16.54 7.52 2.69
N VAL A 34 -15.70 7.28 3.69
CA VAL A 34 -15.72 8.05 4.95
C VAL A 34 -15.34 9.51 4.71
N TYR A 35 -14.35 9.77 3.84
CA TYR A 35 -13.94 11.14 3.49
C TYR A 35 -15.11 11.94 2.91
N PHE A 36 -15.84 11.39 1.93
CA PHE A 36 -17.01 12.06 1.34
C PHE A 36 -18.09 12.31 2.39
N SER A 37 -18.40 11.30 3.20
CA SER A 37 -19.39 11.41 4.28
C SER A 37 -19.04 12.50 5.29
N VAL A 38 -17.76 12.62 5.67
CA VAL A 38 -17.28 13.64 6.60
C VAL A 38 -17.25 15.03 5.95
N THR A 39 -16.91 15.14 4.66
CA THR A 39 -16.95 16.45 3.97
C THR A 39 -18.35 17.03 3.88
N ASP A 40 -19.38 16.21 3.68
CA ASP A 40 -20.78 16.68 3.66
C ASP A 40 -21.23 17.21 5.03
N ILE A 41 -20.84 16.52 6.11
CA ILE A 41 -21.17 16.94 7.49
C ILE A 41 -20.31 18.13 7.95
N ALA A 42 -19.06 18.21 7.51
CA ALA A 42 -18.11 19.29 7.84
C ALA A 42 -18.53 20.68 7.34
N VAL A 43 -19.37 20.74 6.30
CA VAL A 43 -19.96 22.01 5.84
C VAL A 43 -20.93 22.57 6.90
N LEU A 44 -21.48 21.72 7.76
CA LEU A 44 -22.44 22.07 8.81
C LEU A 44 -21.78 22.31 10.18
N THR A 45 -20.55 21.82 10.41
CA THR A 45 -19.85 21.91 11.71
C THR A 45 -18.37 22.27 11.54
N SER A 46 -17.93 23.34 12.19
CA SER A 46 -16.61 23.97 12.06
C SER A 46 -15.45 23.28 12.82
N ASP A 47 -15.67 22.12 13.43
CA ASP A 47 -14.70 21.43 14.31
C ASP A 47 -14.32 20.04 13.79
N VAL A 48 -13.66 19.97 12.62
CA VAL A 48 -13.27 18.67 12.00
C VAL A 48 -11.84 18.63 11.46
N GLN A 49 -11.01 19.64 11.74
CA GLN A 49 -9.67 19.72 11.13
C GLN A 49 -8.75 18.54 11.48
N GLY A 50 -8.81 18.04 12.72
CA GLY A 50 -8.02 16.87 13.14
C GLY A 50 -8.39 15.58 12.39
N TYR A 51 -9.68 15.39 12.11
CA TYR A 51 -10.19 14.17 11.45
C TYR A 51 -9.75 14.10 9.98
N LYS A 52 -9.70 15.25 9.29
CA LYS A 52 -9.20 15.32 7.91
C LYS A 52 -7.74 14.90 7.79
N SER A 53 -6.89 15.32 8.71
CA SER A 53 -5.46 14.96 8.69
C SER A 53 -5.26 13.45 8.78
N VAL A 54 -6.02 12.76 9.64
CA VAL A 54 -5.95 11.30 9.79
C VAL A 54 -6.45 10.59 8.54
N LEU A 55 -7.55 11.05 7.94
CA LEU A 55 -8.09 10.48 6.69
C LEU A 55 -7.11 10.64 5.52
N TYR A 56 -6.45 11.80 5.39
CA TYR A 56 -5.41 11.99 4.38
C TYR A 56 -4.24 11.02 4.59
N PHE A 57 -3.79 10.83 5.82
CA PHE A 57 -2.72 9.86 6.11
C PHE A 57 -3.14 8.43 5.73
N LEU A 58 -4.35 8.01 6.13
CA LEU A 58 -4.92 6.71 5.78
C LEU A 58 -5.04 6.50 4.26
N MET A 59 -5.40 7.56 3.53
CA MET A 59 -5.49 7.54 2.08
C MET A 59 -4.11 7.37 1.42
N VAL A 60 -3.10 8.10 1.88
CA VAL A 60 -1.72 7.99 1.37
C VAL A 60 -1.17 6.60 1.61
N VAL A 61 -1.32 6.06 2.83
CA VAL A 61 -0.86 4.70 3.16
C VAL A 61 -1.57 3.66 2.29
N GLY A 62 -2.89 3.75 2.14
CA GLY A 62 -3.66 2.85 1.27
C GLY A 62 -3.22 2.92 -0.20
N ALA A 63 -2.93 4.12 -0.71
CA ALA A 63 -2.46 4.33 -2.09
C ALA A 63 -1.10 3.69 -2.32
N ILE A 64 -0.16 3.83 -1.38
CA ILE A 64 1.15 3.18 -1.43
C ILE A 64 0.98 1.66 -1.49
N VAL A 65 0.14 1.07 -0.63
CA VAL A 65 -0.09 -0.38 -0.61
C VAL A 65 -0.73 -0.88 -1.91
N PHE A 66 -1.69 -0.14 -2.47
CA PHE A 66 -2.32 -0.48 -3.75
C PHE A 66 -1.32 -0.43 -4.92
N ILE A 67 -0.51 0.63 -4.99
CA ILE A 67 0.54 0.78 -6.02
C ILE A 67 1.56 -0.35 -5.90
N LEU A 68 2.00 -0.69 -4.69
CA LEU A 68 2.91 -1.82 -4.46
C LEU A 68 2.32 -3.16 -4.89
N GLY A 69 1.03 -3.39 -4.61
CA GLY A 69 0.32 -4.58 -5.10
C GLY A 69 0.30 -4.64 -6.63
N PHE A 70 0.00 -3.52 -7.30
CA PHE A 70 -0.04 -3.44 -8.76
C PHE A 70 1.35 -3.66 -9.40
N LEU A 71 2.40 -2.99 -8.88
CA LEU A 71 3.78 -3.19 -9.34
C LEU A 71 4.25 -4.63 -9.09
N GLY A 72 3.84 -5.24 -7.98
CA GLY A 72 4.13 -6.63 -7.67
C GLY A 72 3.51 -7.62 -8.67
N CYS A 73 2.27 -7.38 -9.09
CA CYS A 73 1.59 -8.18 -10.11
C CYS A 73 2.22 -7.98 -11.50
N CYS A 74 2.44 -6.73 -11.92
CA CYS A 74 3.07 -6.42 -13.20
C CYS A 74 4.51 -6.94 -13.29
N GLY A 75 5.30 -6.82 -12.21
CA GLY A 75 6.67 -7.30 -12.16
C GLY A 75 6.78 -8.82 -12.25
N ALA A 76 5.82 -9.55 -11.72
CA ALA A 76 5.76 -11.00 -11.86
C ALA A 76 5.35 -11.45 -13.27
N CYS A 77 4.45 -10.71 -13.94
CA CYS A 77 4.05 -11.01 -15.32
C CYS A 77 5.14 -10.73 -16.35
N GLN A 78 5.99 -9.72 -16.14
CA GLN A 78 6.94 -9.26 -17.16
C GLN A 78 8.31 -9.98 -17.14
N GLU A 79 8.55 -10.94 -16.22
CA GLU A 79 9.86 -11.60 -16.00
C GLU A 79 11.06 -10.64 -15.91
N SER A 80 10.78 -9.37 -15.63
CA SER A 80 11.78 -8.31 -15.63
C SER A 80 12.43 -8.24 -14.26
N GLN A 81 13.72 -8.59 -14.20
CA GLN A 81 14.52 -8.49 -12.98
C GLN A 81 14.59 -7.05 -12.44
N CYS A 82 14.46 -6.03 -13.31
CA CYS A 82 14.36 -4.63 -12.88
C CYS A 82 13.08 -4.37 -12.09
N MET A 83 11.94 -4.93 -12.49
CA MET A 83 10.64 -4.64 -11.87
C MET A 83 10.49 -5.33 -10.50
N LEU A 84 11.04 -6.54 -10.35
CA LEU A 84 11.14 -7.22 -9.06
C LEU A 84 12.16 -6.53 -8.13
N GLY A 85 13.25 -6.01 -8.70
CA GLY A 85 14.24 -5.21 -7.98
C GLY A 85 13.63 -3.92 -7.41
N THR A 86 12.80 -3.21 -8.19
CA THR A 86 12.10 -2.00 -7.72
C THR A 86 11.10 -2.30 -6.61
N PHE A 87 10.39 -3.44 -6.65
CA PHE A 87 9.49 -3.85 -5.58
C PHE A 87 10.27 -4.09 -4.28
N PHE A 88 11.38 -4.83 -4.35
CA PHE A 88 12.21 -5.11 -3.19
C PHE A 88 12.84 -3.84 -2.59
N ALA A 89 13.33 -2.94 -3.45
CA ALA A 89 13.86 -1.65 -3.03
C ALA A 89 12.80 -0.78 -2.35
N LEU A 90 11.58 -0.72 -2.91
CA LEU A 90 10.46 0.02 -2.30
C LEU A 90 10.08 -0.53 -0.93
N VAL A 91 9.98 -1.85 -0.79
CA VAL A 91 9.67 -2.49 0.50
C VAL A 91 10.78 -2.23 1.53
N LEU A 92 12.06 -2.29 1.13
CA LEU A 92 13.19 -1.94 1.99
C LEU A 92 13.14 -0.48 2.47
N VAL A 93 12.79 0.45 1.57
CA VAL A 93 12.62 1.86 1.92
C VAL A 93 11.47 2.04 2.90
N LEU A 94 10.35 1.34 2.72
CA LEU A 94 9.26 1.38 3.68
C LEU A 94 9.64 0.80 5.05
N PHE A 95 10.37 -0.32 5.06
CA PHE A 95 10.81 -0.96 6.29
C PHE A 95 11.74 -0.05 7.09
N THR A 96 12.75 0.51 6.44
CA THR A 96 13.67 1.47 7.07
C THR A 96 12.97 2.76 7.48
N GLY A 97 12.02 3.25 6.69
CA GLY A 97 11.19 4.40 7.03
C GLY A 97 10.35 4.18 8.28
N GLN A 98 9.71 3.02 8.43
CA GLN A 98 8.95 2.68 9.64
C GLN A 98 9.84 2.63 10.88
N ILE A 99 11.03 2.05 10.78
CA ILE A 99 12.01 2.01 11.88
C ILE A 99 12.48 3.42 12.24
N ALA A 100 12.74 4.27 11.24
CA ALA A 100 13.14 5.66 11.46
C ALA A 100 12.03 6.46 12.18
N ILE A 101 10.78 6.33 11.73
CA ILE A 101 9.63 6.98 12.38
C ILE A 101 9.45 6.46 13.81
N GLY A 102 9.52 5.14 14.02
CA GLY A 102 9.37 4.52 15.34
C GLY A 102 10.46 4.95 16.34
N SER A 103 11.70 5.10 15.86
CA SER A 103 12.81 5.58 16.70
C SER A 103 12.72 7.07 17.03
N LEU A 104 12.20 7.91 16.11
CA LEU A 104 11.97 9.33 16.35
C LEU A 104 10.80 9.58 17.31
N GLY A 105 9.74 8.77 17.25
CA GLY A 105 8.58 8.90 18.13
C GLY A 105 8.79 8.46 19.59
N THR A 106 9.97 7.92 19.91
CA THR A 106 10.35 7.51 21.29
C THR A 106 11.04 8.64 22.06
N ARG A 107 11.11 9.86 21.51
CA ARG A 107 11.67 11.05 22.17
C ARG A 107 10.60 12.04 22.59
#